data_AF-A0A535FNB4-F1
#
_entry.id   AF-A0A535FNB4-F1
#
_cell.length_a   1.000
_cell.length_b   1.000
_cell.length_c   1.000
_cell.angle_alpha   90.00
_cell.angle_beta   90.00
_cell.angle_gamma   90.00
#
_symmetry.space_group_name_H-M   'P 1'
#
loop_
_entity.id
_entity.type
_entity.pdbx_description
1 polymer ?
#
loop_
_entity_poly.entity_id
_entity_poly.type
_entity_poly.pdbx_seq_one_letter_code
_entity_poly.pdbx_strand_id
1 'polypeptide(L)'
;MLMANVRPGEYPLWGATYLRWWLYGKIMALSPAGLLTGSPFLPPFLRLLGAKVGRNCHFASGAISMPMFVEIEDDVSIGYGVQVLPYAVQDGRLHIAPIHIGRDTFIGTNSIIEGGAKIGSGVAILEQSLVHADQVIPDNEAWGGSPIKRQETVRSLLTILASTVDKRPWPFSILVGFFFGIIFVMLLPTLMVLPSVLLISLVALRAGTDHAKGEARHLLSAHQLWLAQVDL
;
A
#
# COMPACT_ATOMS: atom_id res chain seq x y z
N MET A 1 18.19 0.85 0.03
CA MET A 1 19.23 1.70 -0.60
C MET A 1 18.82 3.17 -0.74
N LEU A 2 17.61 3.51 -1.22
CA LEU A 2 17.26 4.92 -1.48
C LEU A 2 17.14 5.82 -0.23
N MET A 3 16.62 5.30 0.90
CA MET A 3 16.54 5.98 2.19
C MET A 3 17.69 5.63 3.15
N ALA A 4 18.75 4.96 2.66
CA ALA A 4 19.86 4.57 3.53
C ALA A 4 20.55 5.82 4.14
N ASN A 5 20.87 5.74 5.43
CA ASN A 5 21.55 6.81 6.20
C ASN A 5 20.75 8.13 6.35
N VAL A 6 19.45 8.14 6.03
CA VAL A 6 18.57 9.25 6.43
C VAL A 6 18.30 9.11 7.93
N ARG A 7 18.40 10.22 8.66
CA ARG A 7 18.18 10.28 10.12
C ARG A 7 16.95 11.13 10.41
N PRO A 8 16.32 10.99 11.58
CA PRO A 8 15.34 11.96 12.03
C PRO A 8 15.94 13.38 12.07
N GLY A 9 15.18 14.37 11.64
CA GLY A 9 15.61 15.76 11.57
C GLY A 9 14.97 16.54 10.43
N GLU A 10 15.48 17.74 10.19
CA GLU A 10 14.97 18.67 9.20
C GLU A 10 15.88 18.75 7.97
N TYR A 11 15.29 18.66 6.79
CA TYR A 11 15.98 18.72 5.51
C TYR A 11 15.38 19.81 4.62
N PRO A 12 16.17 20.52 3.80
CA PRO A 12 15.65 21.52 2.87
C PRO A 12 14.83 20.87 1.75
N LEU A 13 13.74 21.52 1.32
CA LEU A 13 12.84 21.02 0.26
C LEU A 13 13.55 20.78 -1.08
N TRP A 14 14.53 21.62 -1.43
CA TRP A 14 15.27 21.50 -2.69
C TRP A 14 16.56 20.66 -2.56
N GLY A 15 16.67 19.87 -1.50
CA GLY A 15 17.84 19.03 -1.23
C GLY A 15 17.74 17.62 -1.83
N ALA A 16 18.89 16.95 -1.94
CA ALA A 16 18.96 15.55 -2.37
C ALA A 16 18.12 14.61 -1.49
N THR A 17 18.03 14.87 -0.17
CA THR A 17 17.21 14.07 0.75
C THR A 17 15.73 14.13 0.41
N TYR A 18 15.21 15.32 0.06
CA TYR A 18 13.82 15.47 -0.35
C TYR A 18 13.53 14.72 -1.64
N LEU A 19 14.40 14.84 -2.66
CA LEU A 19 14.24 14.11 -3.91
C LEU A 19 14.22 12.59 -3.67
N ARG A 20 15.14 12.09 -2.83
CA ARG A 20 15.16 10.68 -2.43
C ARG A 20 13.84 10.28 -1.77
N TRP A 21 13.32 11.10 -0.85
CA TRP A 21 12.07 10.85 -0.13
C TRP A 21 10.87 10.81 -1.08
N TRP A 22 10.79 11.79 -1.99
CA TRP A 22 9.75 11.86 -3.01
C TRP A 22 9.77 10.63 -3.92
N LEU A 23 10.95 10.26 -4.41
CA LEU A 23 11.11 9.09 -5.28
C LEU A 23 10.77 7.79 -4.53
N TYR A 24 11.15 7.69 -3.24
CA TYR A 24 10.77 6.58 -2.39
C TYR A 24 9.24 6.47 -2.27
N GLY A 25 8.53 7.59 -2.06
CA GLY A 25 7.07 7.62 -2.03
C GLY A 25 6.43 7.12 -3.33
N LYS A 26 6.99 7.49 -4.49
CA LYS A 26 6.51 6.98 -5.80
C LYS A 26 6.73 5.48 -5.97
N ILE A 27 7.87 4.96 -5.52
CA ILE A 27 8.14 3.51 -5.56
C ILE A 27 7.21 2.76 -4.60
N MET A 28 6.95 3.31 -3.41
CA MET A 28 6.03 2.71 -2.44
C MET A 28 4.58 2.72 -2.93
N ALA A 29 4.17 3.71 -3.72
CA ALA A 29 2.85 3.73 -4.35
C ALA A 29 2.64 2.59 -5.37
N LEU A 30 3.72 2.03 -5.92
CA LEU A 30 3.70 0.85 -6.80
C LEU A 30 3.81 -0.47 -6.02
N SER A 31 4.00 -0.42 -4.70
CA SER A 31 4.19 -1.60 -3.87
C SER A 31 2.87 -2.36 -3.65
N PRO A 32 2.92 -3.68 -3.38
CA PRO A 32 1.72 -4.45 -3.08
C PRO A 32 1.12 -4.16 -1.70
N ALA A 33 1.64 -3.18 -0.94
CA ALA A 33 1.17 -2.86 0.41
C ALA A 33 -0.35 -2.70 0.49
N GLY A 34 -0.95 -2.00 -0.48
CA GLY A 34 -2.39 -1.81 -0.56
C GLY A 34 -3.18 -3.12 -0.71
N LEU A 35 -2.65 -4.10 -1.43
CA LEU A 35 -3.26 -5.41 -1.65
C LEU A 35 -3.12 -6.34 -0.44
N LEU A 36 -2.10 -6.12 0.38
CA LEU A 36 -1.88 -6.87 1.62
C LEU A 36 -2.67 -6.31 2.80
N THR A 37 -3.34 -5.16 2.63
CA THR A 37 -4.17 -4.54 3.67
C THR A 37 -5.23 -5.51 4.18
N GLY A 38 -5.40 -5.58 5.50
CA GLY A 38 -6.32 -6.51 6.16
C GLY A 38 -5.85 -7.96 6.19
N SER A 39 -4.71 -8.27 5.58
CA SER A 39 -4.14 -9.62 5.57
C SER A 39 -3.05 -9.79 6.63
N PRO A 40 -2.82 -11.04 7.11
CA PRO A 40 -1.72 -11.36 8.01
C PRO A 40 -0.33 -11.20 7.36
N PHE A 41 -0.25 -10.93 6.05
CA PHE A 41 1.01 -10.76 5.32
C PHE A 41 1.53 -9.32 5.33
N LEU A 42 0.73 -8.32 5.72
CA LEU A 42 1.18 -6.93 5.79
C LEU A 42 2.22 -6.68 6.89
N PRO A 43 2.07 -7.15 8.15
CA PRO A 43 3.12 -6.99 9.17
C PRO A 43 4.50 -7.50 8.74
N PRO A 44 4.67 -8.75 8.24
CA PRO A 44 5.99 -9.21 7.81
C PRO A 44 6.51 -8.45 6.58
N PHE A 45 5.64 -8.01 5.67
CA PHE A 45 6.03 -7.16 4.55
C PHE A 45 6.59 -5.80 5.02
N LEU A 46 5.95 -5.17 6.01
CA LEU A 46 6.44 -3.91 6.59
C LEU A 46 7.78 -4.09 7.32
N ARG A 47 7.97 -5.23 8.01
CA ARG A 47 9.27 -5.57 8.61
C ARG A 47 10.38 -5.69 7.57
N LEU A 48 10.08 -6.28 6.40
CA LEU A 48 11.02 -6.36 5.29
C LEU A 48 11.39 -4.96 4.75
N LEU A 49 10.45 -4.01 4.78
CA LEU A 49 10.68 -2.61 4.42
C LEU A 49 11.41 -1.79 5.49
N GLY A 50 11.71 -2.39 6.64
CA GLY A 50 12.49 -1.80 7.73
C GLY A 50 11.69 -1.34 8.94
N ALA A 51 10.36 -1.49 8.95
CA ALA A 51 9.57 -1.19 10.14
C ALA A 51 9.84 -2.18 11.28
N LYS A 52 9.74 -1.69 12.51
CA LYS A 52 9.69 -2.55 13.68
C LYS A 52 8.24 -2.79 14.02
N VAL A 53 7.74 -3.99 13.72
CA VAL A 53 6.33 -4.35 13.95
C VAL A 53 6.28 -5.58 14.85
N GLY A 54 5.55 -5.48 15.96
CA GLY A 54 5.31 -6.55 16.92
C GLY A 54 4.48 -7.70 16.37
N ARG A 55 4.17 -8.67 17.24
CA ARG A 55 3.36 -9.86 16.94
C ARG A 55 1.87 -9.53 17.07
N ASN A 56 1.03 -10.32 16.38
CA ASN A 56 -0.43 -10.18 16.41
C ASN A 56 -0.94 -8.77 16.07
N CYS A 57 -0.21 -8.02 15.26
CA CYS A 57 -0.67 -6.72 14.79
C CYS A 57 -1.65 -6.90 13.63
N HIS A 58 -2.77 -6.17 13.68
CA HIS A 58 -3.79 -6.16 12.64
C HIS A 58 -3.81 -4.80 11.94
N PHE A 59 -3.59 -4.79 10.63
CA PHE A 59 -3.55 -3.56 9.83
C PHE A 59 -4.64 -3.60 8.77
N ALA A 60 -5.71 -2.86 8.98
CA ALA A 60 -6.75 -2.63 7.97
C ALA A 60 -6.43 -1.43 7.05
N SER A 61 -5.26 -0.80 7.23
CA SER A 61 -4.71 0.22 6.33
C SER A 61 -3.29 -0.14 5.88
N GLY A 62 -3.00 0.03 4.59
CA GLY A 62 -1.66 -0.08 4.01
C GLY A 62 -0.90 1.25 3.92
N ALA A 63 -1.48 2.36 4.38
CA ALA A 63 -0.92 3.71 4.25
C ALA A 63 0.12 4.04 5.36
N ILE A 64 1.15 3.19 5.48
CA ILE A 64 2.30 3.41 6.36
C ILE A 64 3.45 3.93 5.53
N SER A 65 3.73 5.23 5.66
CA SER A 65 4.81 5.88 4.94
C SER A 65 6.14 5.69 5.67
N MET A 66 7.24 5.62 4.91
CA MET A 66 8.60 5.44 5.42
C MET A 66 8.69 4.43 6.59
N PRO A 67 8.40 3.14 6.34
CA PRO A 67 8.25 2.15 7.40
C PRO A 67 9.47 2.05 8.32
N MET A 68 10.68 2.36 7.85
CA MET A 68 11.90 2.40 8.67
C MET A 68 11.90 3.38 9.85
N PHE A 69 10.98 4.35 9.88
CA PHE A 69 10.80 5.31 10.98
C PHE A 69 9.59 4.99 11.86
N VAL A 70 8.99 3.81 11.68
CA VAL A 70 7.77 3.42 12.39
C VAL A 70 8.07 2.22 13.29
N GLU A 71 7.75 2.37 14.57
CA GLU A 71 7.86 1.34 15.59
C GLU A 71 6.49 1.07 16.20
N ILE A 72 6.04 -0.18 16.08
CA ILE A 72 4.73 -0.66 16.50
C ILE A 72 4.97 -1.90 17.33
N GLU A 73 4.48 -1.89 18.57
CA GLU A 73 4.61 -3.03 19.47
C GLU A 73 3.57 -4.13 19.17
N ASP A 74 3.49 -5.14 20.05
CA ASP A 74 2.61 -6.29 19.86
C ASP A 74 1.13 -5.93 20.09
N ASP A 75 0.23 -6.74 19.51
CA ASP A 75 -1.22 -6.67 19.70
C ASP A 75 -1.85 -5.32 19.29
N VAL A 76 -1.17 -4.54 18.44
CA VAL A 76 -1.67 -3.26 17.91
C VAL A 76 -2.68 -3.49 16.79
N SER A 77 -3.78 -2.75 16.83
CA SER A 77 -4.81 -2.75 15.79
C SER A 77 -4.92 -1.39 15.12
N ILE A 78 -4.74 -1.35 13.80
CA ILE A 78 -4.86 -0.15 12.97
C ILE A 78 -6.07 -0.28 12.05
N GLY A 79 -7.01 0.65 12.19
CA GLY A 79 -8.23 0.74 11.41
C GLY A 79 -8.01 1.07 9.93
N TYR A 80 -9.08 0.97 9.16
CA TYR A 80 -9.04 1.24 7.73
C TYR A 80 -8.77 2.73 7.44
N GLY A 81 -8.09 3.05 6.34
CA GLY A 81 -7.81 4.44 5.95
C GLY A 81 -6.90 5.24 6.90
N VAL A 82 -6.34 4.61 7.95
CA VAL A 82 -5.37 5.25 8.84
C VAL A 82 -4.11 5.60 8.08
N GLN A 83 -3.60 6.81 8.27
CA GLN A 83 -2.35 7.26 7.66
C GLN A 83 -1.28 7.45 8.74
N VAL A 84 -0.17 6.72 8.62
CA VAL A 84 1.00 6.87 9.49
C VAL A 84 2.08 7.61 8.72
N LEU A 85 2.32 8.86 9.11
CA LEU A 85 3.14 9.83 8.40
C LEU A 85 4.31 10.26 9.27
N PRO A 86 5.45 9.52 9.30
CA PRO A 86 6.64 9.89 10.08
C PRO A 86 7.42 11.07 9.46
N TYR A 87 6.72 11.93 8.72
CA TYR A 87 7.25 13.13 8.11
C TYR A 87 6.18 14.21 8.00
N ALA A 88 6.62 15.46 7.90
CA ALA A 88 5.81 16.60 7.54
C ALA A 88 6.60 17.51 6.60
N VAL A 89 5.92 18.15 5.64
CA VAL A 89 6.53 19.18 4.80
C VAL A 89 5.87 20.50 5.17
N GLN A 90 6.62 21.36 5.84
CA GLN A 90 6.17 22.67 6.32
C GLN A 90 7.31 23.67 6.19
N ASP A 91 6.98 24.94 5.94
CA ASP A 91 7.94 26.04 5.87
C ASP A 91 9.14 25.80 4.93
N GLY A 92 8.91 25.08 3.81
CA GLY A 92 9.97 24.76 2.85
C GLY A 92 10.99 23.73 3.35
N ARG A 93 10.65 22.95 4.38
CA ARG A 93 11.49 21.92 4.97
C ARG A 93 10.73 20.60 5.11
N LEU A 94 11.45 19.51 4.92
CA LEU A 94 11.01 18.15 5.19
C LEU A 94 11.46 17.80 6.61
N HIS A 95 10.50 17.67 7.51
CA HIS A 95 10.69 17.19 8.87
C HIS A 95 10.46 15.68 8.85
N ILE A 96 11.43 14.90 9.32
CA ILE A 96 11.32 13.45 9.47
C ILE A 96 11.43 13.14 10.96
N ALA A 97 10.42 12.50 11.52
CA ALA A 97 10.37 12.19 12.93
C ALA A 97 9.74 10.80 13.14
N PRO A 98 10.40 9.91 13.91
CA PRO A 98 9.91 8.55 14.11
C PRO A 98 8.60 8.53 14.87
N ILE A 99 7.77 7.53 14.60
CA ILE A 99 6.50 7.30 15.28
C ILE A 99 6.62 6.04 16.10
N HIS A 100 6.14 6.09 17.35
CA HIS A 100 6.04 4.94 18.23
C HIS A 100 4.59 4.68 18.62
N ILE A 101 4.16 3.42 18.50
CA ILE A 101 2.84 2.93 18.91
C ILE A 101 3.04 1.77 19.89
N GLY A 102 2.65 1.98 21.14
CA GLY A 102 2.75 1.00 22.22
C GLY A 102 1.81 -0.18 22.07
N ARG A 103 2.02 -1.21 22.91
CA ARG A 103 1.31 -2.49 22.88
C ARG A 103 -0.18 -2.34 23.14
N ASP A 104 -1.00 -3.24 22.58
CA ASP A 104 -2.44 -3.34 22.85
C ASP A 104 -3.19 -2.03 22.52
N THR A 105 -2.62 -1.22 21.62
CA THR A 105 -3.17 0.07 21.20
C THR A 105 -4.05 -0.08 19.97
N PHE A 106 -5.16 0.64 19.97
CA PHE A 106 -6.11 0.72 18.88
C PHE A 106 -6.07 2.09 18.22
N ILE A 107 -5.92 2.11 16.89
CA ILE A 107 -6.03 3.33 16.08
C ILE A 107 -7.28 3.26 15.21
N GLY A 108 -8.24 4.14 15.46
CA GLY A 108 -9.52 4.17 14.76
C GLY A 108 -9.42 4.56 13.29
N THR A 109 -10.42 4.17 12.50
CA THR A 109 -10.49 4.36 11.04
C THR A 109 -10.34 5.83 10.65
N ASN A 110 -9.68 6.08 9.53
CA ASN A 110 -9.45 7.40 8.94
C ASN A 110 -8.71 8.39 9.86
N SER A 111 -8.02 7.89 10.88
CA SER A 111 -7.17 8.72 11.74
C SER A 111 -5.80 8.95 11.09
N ILE A 112 -5.17 10.07 11.43
CA ILE A 112 -3.85 10.46 10.94
C ILE A 112 -2.90 10.56 12.12
N ILE A 113 -1.73 9.93 11.99
CA ILE A 113 -0.64 9.96 12.97
C ILE A 113 0.54 10.70 12.34
N GLU A 114 0.85 11.88 12.84
CA GLU A 114 1.95 12.71 12.36
C GLU A 114 3.29 12.35 13.00
N GLY A 115 4.38 12.80 12.36
CA GLY A 115 5.74 12.46 12.75
C GLY A 115 6.09 12.91 14.17
N GLY A 116 6.85 12.08 14.88
CA GLY A 116 7.26 12.36 16.27
C GLY A 116 6.23 11.91 17.32
N ALA A 117 5.03 11.50 16.91
CA ALA A 117 4.02 11.01 17.83
C ALA A 117 4.51 9.79 18.63
N LYS A 118 4.25 9.82 19.94
CA LYS A 118 4.53 8.72 20.87
C LYS A 118 3.23 8.31 21.54
N ILE A 119 2.67 7.20 21.09
CA ILE A 119 1.43 6.66 21.60
C ILE A 119 1.78 5.54 22.58
N GLY A 120 1.31 5.67 23.81
CA GLY A 120 1.49 4.68 24.88
C GLY A 120 0.82 3.34 24.59
N SER A 121 0.91 2.44 25.57
CA SER A 121 0.29 1.12 25.55
C SER A 121 -1.16 1.17 26.04
N GLY A 122 -2.03 0.30 25.50
CA GLY A 122 -3.44 0.23 25.87
C GLY A 122 -4.23 1.49 25.50
N VAL A 123 -3.73 2.26 24.53
CA VAL A 123 -4.34 3.51 24.10
C VAL A 123 -5.41 3.24 23.05
N ALA A 124 -6.47 4.03 23.05
CA ALA A 124 -7.44 4.05 21.97
C ALA A 124 -7.53 5.42 21.33
N ILE A 125 -7.06 5.52 20.09
CA ILE A 125 -7.33 6.67 19.25
C ILE A 125 -8.67 6.42 18.56
N LEU A 126 -9.63 7.30 18.79
CA LEU A 126 -10.95 7.19 18.17
C LEU A 126 -10.89 7.44 16.67
N GLU A 127 -11.96 7.05 15.99
CA GLU A 127 -12.15 7.25 14.55
C GLU A 127 -11.97 8.73 14.17
N GLN A 128 -11.50 8.98 12.94
CA GLN A 128 -11.37 10.32 12.34
C GLN A 128 -10.61 11.34 13.19
N SER A 129 -9.57 10.88 13.89
CA SER A 129 -8.78 11.71 14.81
C SER A 129 -7.40 12.05 14.24
N LEU A 130 -6.84 13.17 14.67
CA LEU A 130 -5.51 13.62 14.25
C LEU A 130 -4.58 13.64 15.47
N VAL A 131 -3.60 12.73 15.50
CA VAL A 131 -2.49 12.81 16.46
C VAL A 131 -1.43 13.73 15.86
N HIS A 132 -1.22 14.87 16.50
CA HIS A 132 -0.33 15.91 16.01
C HIS A 132 1.14 15.52 16.10
N ALA A 133 1.97 16.21 15.33
CA ALA A 133 3.42 16.04 15.37
C ALA A 133 3.96 16.22 16.81
N ASP A 134 4.92 15.37 17.17
CA ASP A 134 5.57 15.32 18.49
C ASP A 134 4.62 15.13 19.70
N GLN A 135 3.36 14.78 19.45
CA GLN A 135 2.38 14.57 20.53
C GLN A 135 2.65 13.27 21.30
N VAL A 136 2.63 13.37 22.63
CA VAL A 136 2.74 12.23 23.53
C VAL A 136 1.37 11.88 24.09
N ILE A 137 0.92 10.66 23.88
CA ILE A 137 -0.33 10.13 24.41
C ILE A 137 0.00 9.09 25.49
N PRO A 138 -0.36 9.34 26.77
CA PRO A 138 -0.06 8.43 27.86
C PRO A 138 -0.76 7.07 27.75
N ASP A 139 -0.21 6.07 28.44
CA ASP A 139 -0.76 4.72 28.50
C ASP A 139 -2.20 4.67 29.03
N ASN A 140 -2.97 3.71 28.54
CA ASN A 140 -4.32 3.40 28.99
C ASN A 140 -5.31 4.57 28.88
N GLU A 141 -5.14 5.44 27.88
CA GLU A 141 -6.04 6.56 27.63
C GLU A 141 -6.83 6.39 26.33
N ALA A 142 -7.97 7.06 26.24
CA ALA A 142 -8.71 7.19 24.98
C ALA A 142 -8.65 8.65 24.53
N TRP A 143 -8.39 8.89 23.26
CA TRP A 143 -8.22 10.21 22.67
C TRP A 143 -8.96 10.29 21.34
N GLY A 144 -9.60 11.43 21.05
CA GLY A 144 -10.32 11.59 19.79
C GLY A 144 -10.56 13.04 19.38
N GLY A 145 -10.80 13.24 18.09
CA GLY A 145 -11.11 14.51 17.46
C GLY A 145 -9.95 15.16 16.69
N SER A 146 -10.24 16.33 16.12
CA SER A 146 -9.26 17.22 15.49
C SER A 146 -9.65 18.67 15.84
N PRO A 147 -8.98 19.33 16.80
CA PRO A 147 -7.83 18.86 17.57
C PRO A 147 -8.16 17.70 18.50
N ILE A 148 -7.21 16.79 18.69
CA ILE A 148 -7.41 15.60 19.51
C ILE A 148 -7.44 15.94 21.01
N LYS A 149 -8.40 15.35 21.73
CA LYS A 149 -8.59 15.52 23.17
C LYS A 149 -8.85 14.18 23.85
N ARG A 150 -8.50 14.08 25.14
CA ARG A 150 -8.81 12.92 25.98
C ARG A 150 -10.32 12.70 26.10
N GLN A 151 -10.74 11.44 26.07
CA GLN A 151 -12.13 10.99 26.09
C GLN A 151 -12.33 10.02 27.26
N GLU A 152 -12.93 10.49 28.35
CA GLU A 152 -13.12 9.65 29.55
C GLU A 152 -14.25 8.63 29.38
N THR A 153 -15.34 9.03 28.73
CA THR A 153 -16.56 8.23 28.56
C THR A 153 -16.32 6.96 27.73
N VAL A 154 -15.48 7.06 26.70
CA VAL A 154 -15.30 5.99 25.71
C VAL A 154 -14.41 4.86 26.23
N ARG A 155 -13.62 5.12 27.29
CA ARG A 155 -12.76 4.10 27.92
C ARG A 155 -13.55 2.88 28.39
N SER A 156 -14.74 3.08 28.95
CA SER A 156 -15.58 2.00 29.47
C SER A 156 -16.00 1.02 28.35
N LEU A 157 -16.42 1.55 27.20
CA LEU A 157 -16.79 0.75 26.03
C LEU A 157 -15.59 0.02 25.42
N LEU A 158 -14.45 0.69 25.32
CA LEU A 158 -13.23 0.08 24.80
C LEU A 158 -12.72 -1.06 25.69
N THR A 159 -12.86 -0.93 27.01
CA THR A 159 -12.51 -2.01 27.94
C THR A 159 -13.38 -3.24 27.71
N ILE A 160 -14.68 -3.04 27.48
CA ILE A 160 -15.62 -4.13 27.16
C ILE A 160 -15.24 -4.77 25.83
N LEU A 161 -15.00 -3.97 24.78
CA LEU A 161 -14.59 -4.49 23.48
C LEU A 161 -13.27 -5.26 23.58
N ALA A 162 -12.27 -4.74 24.28
CA ALA A 162 -10.99 -5.40 24.50
C ALA A 162 -11.15 -6.77 25.18
N SER A 163 -12.09 -6.90 26.13
CA SER A 163 -12.39 -8.18 26.80
C SER A 163 -13.00 -9.24 25.87
N THR A 164 -13.53 -8.83 24.72
CA THR A 164 -14.14 -9.73 23.72
C THR A 164 -13.21 -10.07 22.56
N VAL A 165 -12.02 -9.48 22.51
CA VAL A 165 -11.06 -9.70 21.42
C VAL A 165 -10.46 -11.10 21.53
N ASP A 166 -10.61 -11.88 20.46
CA ASP A 166 -9.93 -13.16 20.32
C ASP A 166 -8.46 -12.93 19.93
N LYS A 167 -7.53 -13.30 20.82
CA LYS A 167 -6.08 -13.18 20.59
C LYS A 167 -5.47 -14.40 19.88
N ARG A 168 -6.30 -15.33 19.38
CA ARG A 168 -5.81 -16.50 18.66
C ARG A 168 -5.07 -16.09 17.39
N PRO A 169 -3.90 -16.70 17.12
CA PRO A 169 -3.22 -16.49 15.85
C PRO A 169 -4.06 -17.05 14.71
N TRP A 170 -3.85 -16.49 13.51
CA TRP A 170 -4.50 -16.97 12.30
C TRP A 170 -4.21 -18.46 12.08
N PRO A 171 -5.24 -19.32 11.95
CA PRO A 171 -5.03 -20.72 11.64
C PRO A 171 -4.41 -20.86 10.24
N PHE A 172 -3.55 -21.87 10.08
CA PHE A 172 -2.81 -22.10 8.84
C PHE A 172 -3.71 -22.19 7.60
N SER A 173 -4.90 -22.78 7.74
CA SER A 173 -5.91 -22.87 6.67
C SER A 173 -6.35 -21.50 6.15
N ILE A 174 -6.55 -20.52 7.03
CA ILE A 174 -6.91 -19.16 6.63
C ILE A 174 -5.71 -18.48 5.96
N LEU A 175 -4.50 -18.72 6.45
CA LEU A 175 -3.27 -18.21 5.83
C LEU A 175 -3.11 -18.70 4.37
N VAL A 176 -3.32 -20.00 4.15
CA VAL A 176 -3.32 -20.61 2.82
C VAL A 176 -4.46 -20.07 1.96
N GLY A 177 -5.67 -19.91 2.54
CA GLY A 177 -6.81 -19.30 1.86
C GLY A 177 -6.52 -17.88 1.37
N PHE A 178 -5.92 -17.03 2.22
CA PHE A 178 -5.47 -15.70 1.81
C PHE A 178 -4.43 -15.74 0.70
N PHE A 179 -3.45 -16.65 0.79
CA PHE A 179 -2.42 -16.78 -0.23
C PHE A 179 -3.01 -17.13 -1.62
N PHE A 180 -3.85 -18.16 -1.69
CA PHE A 180 -4.52 -18.52 -2.95
C PHE A 180 -5.53 -17.45 -3.39
N GLY A 181 -6.21 -16.80 -2.46
CA GLY A 181 -7.11 -15.68 -2.74
C GLY A 181 -6.38 -14.50 -3.40
N ILE A 182 -5.23 -14.10 -2.86
CA ILE A 182 -4.40 -13.03 -3.44
C ILE A 182 -3.92 -13.41 -4.85
N ILE A 183 -3.43 -14.64 -5.04
CA ILE A 183 -3.01 -15.13 -6.37
C ILE A 183 -4.19 -15.13 -7.34
N PHE A 184 -5.36 -15.58 -6.90
CA PHE A 184 -6.56 -15.58 -7.73
C PHE A 184 -6.97 -14.16 -8.15
N VAL A 185 -7.02 -13.22 -7.21
CA VAL A 185 -7.32 -11.80 -7.49
C VAL A 185 -6.28 -11.18 -8.42
N MET A 186 -5.00 -11.53 -8.27
CA MET A 186 -3.92 -11.11 -9.17
C MET A 186 -4.09 -11.64 -10.60
N LEU A 187 -4.51 -12.90 -10.73
CA LEU A 187 -4.68 -13.55 -12.04
C LEU A 187 -5.97 -13.15 -12.74
N LEU A 188 -7.00 -12.72 -12.01
CA LEU A 188 -8.33 -12.44 -12.56
C LEU A 188 -8.31 -11.38 -13.69
N PRO A 189 -7.64 -10.21 -13.56
CA PRO A 189 -7.51 -9.26 -14.67
C PRO A 189 -6.78 -9.85 -15.87
N THR A 190 -5.71 -10.61 -15.64
CA THR A 190 -4.96 -11.28 -16.71
C THR A 190 -5.85 -12.27 -17.44
N LEU A 191 -6.63 -13.07 -16.72
CA LEU A 191 -7.56 -14.04 -17.29
C LEU A 191 -8.65 -13.39 -18.13
N MET A 192 -9.11 -12.19 -17.75
CA MET A 192 -10.12 -11.42 -18.50
C MET A 192 -9.55 -10.75 -19.75
N VAL A 193 -8.32 -10.20 -19.69
CA VAL A 193 -7.71 -9.46 -20.79
C VAL A 193 -7.11 -10.38 -21.86
N LEU A 194 -6.53 -11.51 -21.44
CA LEU A 194 -5.81 -12.44 -22.32
C LEU A 194 -6.65 -12.95 -23.52
N PRO A 195 -7.91 -13.40 -23.37
CA PRO A 195 -8.71 -13.83 -24.53
C PRO A 195 -9.02 -12.67 -25.49
N SER A 196 -9.21 -11.45 -24.96
CA SER A 196 -9.44 -10.25 -25.77
C SER A 196 -8.22 -9.90 -26.61
N VAL A 197 -7.03 -9.89 -26.00
CA VAL A 197 -5.77 -9.65 -26.71
C VAL A 197 -5.50 -10.75 -27.74
N LEU A 198 -5.71 -12.02 -27.37
CA LEU A 198 -5.53 -13.16 -28.26
C LEU A 198 -6.46 -13.06 -29.49
N LEU A 199 -7.73 -12.70 -29.29
CA LEU A 199 -8.69 -12.51 -30.37
C LEU A 199 -8.24 -11.40 -31.34
N ILE A 200 -7.84 -10.24 -30.83
CA ILE A 200 -7.35 -9.12 -31.64
C ILE A 200 -6.10 -9.54 -32.43
N SER A 201 -5.14 -10.20 -31.79
CA SER A 201 -3.94 -10.69 -32.44
C SER A 201 -4.25 -11.71 -33.54
N LEU A 202 -5.18 -12.64 -33.32
CA LEU A 202 -5.59 -13.63 -34.32
C LEU A 202 -6.28 -12.97 -35.53
N VAL A 203 -7.15 -11.98 -35.30
CA VAL A 203 -7.82 -11.23 -36.37
C VAL A 203 -6.80 -10.41 -37.17
N ALA A 204 -5.89 -9.70 -36.50
CA ALA A 204 -4.84 -8.93 -37.15
C ALA A 204 -3.91 -9.81 -38.01
N LEU A 205 -3.53 -10.98 -37.49
CA LEU A 205 -2.70 -11.94 -38.25
C LEU A 205 -3.45 -12.47 -39.48
N ARG A 206 -4.74 -12.83 -39.35
CA ARG A 206 -5.55 -13.29 -40.48
C ARG A 206 -5.68 -12.20 -41.55
N ALA A 207 -6.03 -10.97 -41.15
CA ALA A 207 -6.16 -9.84 -42.07
C ALA A 207 -4.84 -9.52 -42.78
N GLY A 208 -3.71 -9.57 -42.07
CA GLY A 208 -2.38 -9.40 -42.68
C GLY A 208 -2.05 -10.49 -43.69
N THR A 209 -2.36 -11.75 -43.39
CA THR A 209 -2.15 -12.86 -44.34
C THR A 209 -3.03 -12.78 -45.58
N ASP A 210 -4.27 -12.30 -45.43
CA ASP A 210 -5.20 -12.15 -46.55
C ASP A 210 -4.81 -10.97 -47.44
N HIS A 211 -4.32 -9.88 -46.86
CA HIS A 211 -3.79 -8.74 -47.61
C HIS A 211 -2.56 -9.13 -48.45
N ALA A 212 -1.60 -9.84 -47.85
CA ALA A 212 -0.41 -10.33 -48.55
C ALA A 212 -0.74 -11.30 -49.69
N LYS A 213 -1.74 -12.18 -49.51
CA LYS A 213 -2.25 -13.07 -50.58
C LYS A 213 -2.92 -12.29 -51.71
N GLY A 214 -3.63 -11.21 -51.38
CA GLY A 214 -4.30 -10.32 -52.34
C GLY A 214 -3.29 -9.62 -53.26
N GLU A 215 -2.24 -9.02 -52.68
CA GLU A 215 -1.16 -8.38 -53.45
C GLU A 215 -0.43 -9.38 -54.36
N ALA A 216 -0.09 -10.57 -53.85
CA ALA A 216 0.57 -11.60 -54.64
C ALA A 216 -0.25 -12.04 -55.86
N ARG A 217 -1.58 -12.18 -55.70
CA ARG A 217 -2.49 -12.47 -56.82
C ARG A 217 -2.53 -11.35 -57.86
N HIS A 218 -2.54 -10.09 -57.40
CA HIS A 218 -2.52 -8.94 -58.29
C HIS A 218 -1.24 -8.89 -59.13
N LEU A 219 -0.08 -9.09 -58.50
CA LEU A 219 1.22 -9.11 -59.18
C LEU A 219 1.35 -10.25 -60.19
N LEU A 220 0.85 -11.45 -59.84
CA LEU A 220 0.83 -12.59 -60.76
C LEU A 220 -0.08 -12.33 -61.97
N SER A 221 -1.24 -11.71 -61.77
CA SER A 221 -2.14 -11.36 -62.87
C SER A 221 -1.55 -10.27 -63.78
N ALA A 222 -0.87 -9.28 -63.21
CA ALA A 222 -0.18 -8.24 -63.96
C ALA A 222 0.99 -8.83 -64.78
N HIS A 223 1.75 -9.76 -64.20
CA HIS A 223 2.82 -10.46 -64.89
C HIS A 223 2.31 -11.33 -66.05
N GLN A 224 1.19 -12.03 -65.87
CA GLN A 224 0.58 -12.81 -66.96
C GLN A 224 0.03 -11.93 -68.09
N LEU A 225 -0.56 -10.78 -67.76
CA LEU A 225 -1.00 -9.80 -68.76
C LEU A 225 0.17 -9.18 -69.54
N TRP A 226 1.29 -8.93 -68.85
CA TRP A 226 2.51 -8.44 -69.51
C TRP A 226 3.10 -9.48 -70.46
N LEU A 227 3.23 -10.75 -70.04
CA LEU A 227 3.68 -11.84 -70.92
C LEU A 227 2.78 -12.00 -72.15
N ALA A 228 1.47 -11.92 -71.99
CA ALA A 228 0.52 -12.01 -73.10
C ALA A 228 0.62 -10.84 -74.10
N GLN A 229 1.19 -9.70 -73.71
CA GLN A 229 1.43 -8.55 -74.58
C GLN A 229 2.79 -8.59 -75.29
N VAL A 230 3.76 -9.36 -74.78
CA VAL A 230 5.13 -9.45 -75.34
C VAL A 230 5.24 -10.59 -76.38
N ASP A 231 4.33 -11.55 -76.37
CA ASP A 231 4.25 -12.67 -77.34
C ASP A 231 3.41 -12.35 -78.61
N LEU A 232 3.10 -11.07 -78.86
CA LEU A 232 2.43 -10.53 -80.08
C LEU A 232 3.39 -9.65 -80.87
#